data_AF-A0A3C0LB29-F1
#
_entry.id   AF-A0A3C0LB29-F1
#
_cell.length_a   1.000
_cell.length_b   1.000
_cell.length_c   1.000
_cell.angle_alpha   90.00
_cell.angle_beta   90.00
_cell.angle_gamma   90.00
#
_symmetry.space_group_name_H-M   'P 1'
#
loop_
_entity.id
_entity.type
_entity.pdbx_description
1 polymer ?
#
loop_
_entity_poly.entity_id
_entity_poly.type
_entity_poly.pdbx_seq_one_letter_code
_entity_poly.pdbx_strand_id
1 'polypeptide(L)' 'MSGRDNIRKKIYQEELNFIKEELKKIDTSIKEITYTDTMNIVEAQMKLWELREEIINKIINSEDFIANH' A
#
# COMPACT_ATOMS: atom_id res chain seq x y z
N MET A 1 -21.09 20.74 -3.49
CA MET A 1 -20.36 19.89 -2.52
C MET A 1 -20.26 20.65 -1.21
N SER A 2 -20.61 20.02 -0.08
CA SER A 2 -20.61 20.70 1.22
C SER A 2 -19.18 20.75 1.79
N GLY A 3 -18.89 21.71 2.67
CA GLY A 3 -17.56 21.81 3.29
C GLY A 3 -17.12 20.55 4.05
N ARG A 4 -18.06 19.72 4.51
CA ARG A 4 -17.77 18.43 5.16
C ARG A 4 -17.27 17.36 4.19
N ASP A 5 -17.75 17.39 2.94
CA ASP A 5 -17.34 16.42 1.91
C ASP A 5 -15.88 16.68 1.49
N ASN A 6 -15.50 17.95 1.40
CA ASN A 6 -14.11 18.35 1.12
C ASN A 6 -13.13 17.93 2.23
N ILE A 7 -13.51 18.05 3.50
CA ILE A 7 -12.66 17.63 4.63
C ILE A 7 -12.46 16.11 4.60
N ARG A 8 -13.54 15.35 4.39
CA ARG A 8 -13.48 13.89 4.29
C ARG A 8 -12.57 13.46 3.13
N LYS A 9 -12.70 14.07 1.96
CA LYS A 9 -11.85 13.79 0.79
C LYS A 9 -10.38 14.06 1.07
N LYS A 10 -10.06 15.13 1.79
CA LYS A 10 -8.69 15.45 2.19
C LYS A 10 -8.09 14.40 3.12
N ILE A 11 -8.84 13.91 4.12
CA ILE A 11 -8.39 12.85 5.02
C ILE A 11 -8.09 11.56 4.24
N TYR A 12 -9.00 11.14 3.35
CA TYR A 12 -8.77 9.96 2.50
C TYR A 12 -7.56 10.12 1.59
N GLN A 13 -7.30 11.32 1.06
CA GLN A 13 -6.13 11.59 0.25
C GLN A 13 -4.83 11.47 1.06
N GLU A 14 -4.81 11.95 2.31
CA GLU A 14 -3.67 11.83 3.21
C GLU A 14 -3.40 10.36 3.60
N GLU A 15 -4.45 9.59 3.90
CA GLU A 15 -4.35 8.15 4.15
C GLU A 15 -3.83 7.40 2.92
N LEU A 16 -4.32 7.73 1.73
CA LEU A 16 -3.85 7.14 0.47
C LEU A 16 -2.35 7.43 0.23
N ASN A 17 -1.92 8.67 0.50
CA ASN A 17 -0.52 9.04 0.37
C ASN A 17 0.37 8.25 1.34
N PHE A 18 -0.07 8.07 2.59
CA PHE A 18 0.63 7.24 3.57
C PHE A 18 0.78 5.79 3.08
N ILE A 19 -0.31 5.18 2.61
CA ILE A 19 -0.31 3.79 2.13
C ILE A 19 0.62 3.62 0.92
N LYS A 20 0.67 4.61 0.01
CA LYS A 20 1.60 4.61 -1.14
C LYS A 20 3.06 4.67 -0.71
N GLU A 21 3.39 5.43 0.34
CA GLU A 21 4.76 5.45 0.89
C GLU A 21 5.13 4.13 1.56
N GLU A 22 4.19 3.48 2.28
CA GLU A 22 4.42 2.14 2.84
C GLU A 22 4.65 1.09 1.74
N LEU A 23 3.90 1.16 0.62
CA LEU A 23 4.12 0.30 -0.53
C LEU A 23 5.54 0.43 -1.09
N LYS A 24 6.07 1.66 -1.20
CA LYS A 24 7.44 1.90 -1.65
C LYS A 24 8.47 1.26 -0.72
N LYS A 25 8.25 1.29 0.60
CA LYS A 25 9.15 0.63 1.56
C LYS A 25 9.16 -0.88 1.36
N ILE A 26 7.99 -1.48 1.15
CA ILE A 26 7.88 -2.92 0.88
C ILE A 26 8.58 -3.29 -0.43
N ASP A 27 8.36 -2.51 -1.50
CA ASP A 27 9.03 -2.72 -2.78
C ASP A 27 10.57 -2.63 -2.64
N THR A 28 11.07 -1.72 -1.80
CA THR A 28 12.50 -1.63 -1.49
C THR A 28 12.98 -2.85 -0.71
N SER A 29 12.27 -3.27 0.34
CA SER A 29 12.62 -4.46 1.11
C SER A 29 12.65 -5.73 0.25
N ILE A 30 11.71 -5.88 -0.69
CA ILE A 30 11.70 -7.01 -1.64
C ILE A 30 12.94 -6.98 -2.54
N LYS A 31 13.40 -5.80 -2.99
CA LYS A 31 14.58 -5.65 -3.86
C LYS A 31 15.90 -5.87 -3.13
N GLU A 32 15.98 -5.53 -1.85
CA GLU A 32 17.20 -5.63 -1.05
C GLU A 32 17.47 -7.06 -0.54
N ILE A 33 16.49 -7.96 -0.62
CA ILE A 33 16.69 -9.37 -0.27
C ILE A 33 17.71 -9.98 -1.22
N THR A 34 18.87 -10.35 -0.65
CA THR A 34 19.86 -11.19 -1.31
C THR A 34 19.50 -12.65 -1.05
N TYR A 35 19.31 -13.41 -2.13
CA TYR A 35 18.98 -14.84 -2.07
C TYR A 35 20.18 -15.61 -1.52
N THR A 36 20.21 -15.78 -0.20
CA THR A 36 21.06 -16.75 0.47
C THR A 36 20.12 -17.90 0.84
N ASP A 37 20.38 -19.10 0.32
CA ASP A 37 19.49 -20.27 0.30
C ASP A 37 19.00 -20.74 1.70
N THR A 38 18.13 -19.97 2.32
CA THR A 38 17.47 -20.31 3.58
C THR A 38 15.98 -20.21 3.37
N MET A 39 15.28 -21.31 3.64
CA MET A 39 13.83 -21.43 3.54
C MET A 39 13.09 -20.28 4.24
N ASN A 40 13.65 -19.77 5.34
CA ASN A 40 13.13 -18.61 6.07
C ASN A 40 13.09 -17.31 5.24
N ILE A 41 14.07 -17.08 4.35
CA ILE A 41 14.07 -15.89 3.47
C ILE A 41 12.97 -16.02 2.43
N VAL A 42 12.76 -17.21 1.88
CA VAL A 42 11.68 -17.47 0.90
C VAL A 42 10.31 -17.24 1.54
N GLU A 43 10.07 -17.77 2.75
CA GLU A 43 8.81 -17.54 3.48
C GLU A 43 8.59 -16.06 3.83
N ALA A 44 9.62 -15.36 4.28
CA ALA A 44 9.54 -13.92 4.54
C ALA A 44 9.20 -13.12 3.27
N GLN A 45 9.78 -13.53 2.14
CA GLN A 45 9.53 -12.88 0.85
C GLN A 45 8.10 -13.14 0.35
N MET A 46 7.57 -14.36 0.51
CA MET A 46 6.16 -14.65 0.19
C MET A 46 5.21 -13.75 0.98
N LYS A 47 5.44 -13.58 2.29
CA LYS A 47 4.65 -12.68 3.14
C LYS A 47 4.73 -11.21 2.69
N LEU A 48 5.91 -10.76 2.24
CA LEU A 48 6.06 -9.41 1.68
C LEU A 48 5.28 -9.23 0.39
N TRP A 49 5.23 -10.25 -0.48
CA TRP A 49 4.43 -10.22 -1.70
C TRP A 49 2.92 -10.23 -1.42
N GLU A 50 2.46 -11.02 -0.46
CA GLU A 50 1.06 -11.02 -0.01
C GLU A 50 0.67 -9.63 0.55
N LEU A 51 1.49 -9.07 1.42
CA LEU A 51 1.28 -7.73 1.97
C LEU A 51 1.26 -6.65 0.88
N ARG A 52 2.13 -6.78 -0.13
CA ARG A 52 2.17 -5.88 -1.29
C ARG A 52 0.84 -5.92 -2.06
N GLU A 53 0.29 -7.11 -2.30
CA GLU A 53 -0.99 -7.28 -2.98
C GLU A 53 -2.15 -6.66 -2.18
N GLU A 54 -2.21 -6.91 -0.87
CA GLU A 54 -3.22 -6.30 0.01
C GLU A 54 -3.19 -4.77 -0.03
N ILE A 55 -1.99 -4.18 -0.03
CA ILE A 55 -1.82 -2.73 -0.07
C ILE A 55 -2.24 -2.16 -1.43
N ILE A 56 -1.88 -2.82 -2.53
CA ILE A 56 -2.33 -2.40 -3.88
C ILE A 56 -3.85 -2.42 -3.98
N ASN A 57 -4.49 -3.49 -3.48
CA ASN A 57 -5.95 -3.58 -3.49
C ASN A 57 -6.60 -2.46 -2.64
N LYS A 58 -6.02 -2.12 -1.49
CA LYS A 58 -6.48 -0.97 -0.69
C LYS A 58 -6.33 0.37 -1.41
N ILE A 59 -5.23 0.58 -2.12
CA ILE A 59 -4.99 1.79 -2.92
C ILE A 59 -6.07 1.91 -4.00
N ILE A 60 -6.31 0.86 -4.80
CA ILE A 60 -7.31 0.87 -5.87
C ILE A 60 -8.69 1.22 -5.33
N ASN A 61 -9.13 0.54 -4.27
CA ASN A 61 -10.43 0.80 -3.64
C ASN A 61 -10.54 2.24 -3.08
N SER A 62 -9.44 2.81 -2.59
CA SER A 62 -9.42 4.17 -2.05
C SER A 62 -9.44 5.22 -3.16
N GLU A 63 -8.75 4.98 -4.27
CA GLU A 63 -8.79 5.83 -5.46
C GLU A 63 -10.19 5.84 -6.08
N ASP A 64 -10.85 4.68 -6.16
CA ASP A 64 -12.24 4.58 -6.61
C ASP A 64 -13.21 5.33 -5.70
N PHE A 65 -13.01 5.29 -4.37
CA PHE A 65 -13.81 6.08 -3.44
C PHE A 65 -13.66 7.58 -3.70
N ILE A 66 -12.42 8.07 -3.82
CA ILE A 66 -12.11 9.49 -4.07
C ILE A 66 -12.60 9.96 -5.45
N ALA A 67 -12.59 9.09 -6.46
CA ALA A 67 -13.03 9.44 -7.81
C ALA A 67 -14.55 9.58 -7.93
N ASN A 68 -15.29 8.72 -7.20
CA ASN A 68 -16.74 8.61 -7.34
C ASN A 68 -17.55 9.34 -6.24
N HIS A 69 -16.87 9.96 -5.25
CA HIS A 69 -17.49 10.70 -4.14
C HIS A 69 -16.80 12.05 -3.88
#